data_AF-Q9N6W9-F1
#
_entry.id   AF-Q9N6W9-F1
#
_cell.length_a   1.000
_cell.length_b   1.000
_cell.length_c   1.000
_cell.angle_alpha   90.00
_cell.angle_beta   90.00
_cell.angle_gamma   90.00
#
_symmetry.space_group_name_H-M   'P 1'
#
loop_
_entity.id
_entity.type
_entity.pdbx_description
1 polymer ?
#
loop_
_entity_poly.entity_id
_entity_poly.type
_entity_poly.pdbx_seq_one_letter_code
_entity_poly.pdbx_strand_id
1 'polypeptide(L)'
;MPTTPQDLALAHSLAQRPPTDSSEAKEQEAGESDNLPNLCTLSLDELKQLDRDPEFFEDFIEEMSVVQYLNEELDSMMDQVEIISRENECKGIHLVELKRRLSDDFTALKNLGEKCDRLNKKYFKKSDEYAPQHIRELLQIAASNADGDCDRHVEHFLNGKTDVQTFLNTYQWSKKISTERKAKEERLGTQLSALERASI
;
A
#
# COMPACT_ATOMS: atom_id res chain seq x y z
N MET A 1 -10.68 8.05 16.18
CA MET A 1 -11.53 6.88 16.54
C MET A 1 -12.23 6.44 15.27
N PRO A 2 -12.15 5.18 14.82
CA PRO A 2 -11.91 3.94 15.58
C PRO A 2 -10.61 3.20 15.21
N THR A 3 -10.02 2.56 16.20
CA THR A 3 -8.85 1.68 16.12
C THR A 3 -9.31 0.22 16.15
N THR A 4 -9.02 -0.53 15.09
CA THR A 4 -9.21 -1.98 15.02
C THR A 4 -8.08 -2.71 15.75
N PRO A 5 -8.34 -3.85 16.43
CA PRO A 5 -7.40 -4.51 17.30
C PRO A 5 -6.58 -5.55 16.52
N GLN A 6 -5.33 -5.24 16.20
CA GLN A 6 -4.43 -6.21 15.57
C GLN A 6 -2.95 -6.03 15.92
N ASP A 7 -2.66 -5.50 17.11
CA ASP A 7 -1.32 -5.49 17.71
C ASP A 7 -1.36 -6.28 19.01
N LEU A 8 -1.10 -7.59 18.96
CA LEU A 8 -0.82 -8.39 20.17
C LEU A 8 -0.13 -9.75 19.86
N ALA A 9 0.62 -9.85 18.75
CA ALA A 9 1.23 -11.12 18.32
C ALA A 9 2.77 -11.11 18.30
N LEU A 10 3.43 -10.33 19.16
CA LEU A 10 4.89 -10.30 19.28
C LEU A 10 5.33 -10.08 20.74
N ALA A 11 4.84 -10.93 21.66
CA ALA A 11 5.36 -11.02 23.02
C ALA A 11 4.95 -12.34 23.70
N HIS A 12 5.30 -13.49 23.12
CA HIS A 12 5.18 -14.77 23.82
C HIS A 12 6.27 -15.74 23.37
N SER A 13 7.49 -15.50 23.83
CA SER A 13 8.45 -16.57 24.06
C SER A 13 9.51 -16.00 25.01
N LEU A 14 9.30 -16.18 26.32
CA LEU A 14 10.28 -16.07 27.41
C LEU A 14 9.50 -16.09 28.74
N ALA A 15 8.94 -17.25 29.10
CA ALA A 15 8.47 -17.53 30.46
C ALA A 15 8.23 -19.04 30.62
N GLN A 16 9.30 -19.81 30.78
CA GLN A 16 9.23 -21.10 31.48
C GLN A 16 10.01 -20.96 32.78
N ARG A 17 9.29 -20.67 33.86
CA ARG A 17 9.74 -20.95 35.23
C ARG A 17 9.44 -22.42 35.52
N PRO A 18 10.32 -23.15 36.22
CA PRO A 18 10.01 -24.49 36.69
C PRO A 18 9.07 -24.43 37.90
N PRO A 19 8.30 -25.51 38.19
CA PRO A 19 7.45 -25.56 39.37
C PRO A 19 8.31 -25.79 40.61
N THR A 20 8.04 -24.99 41.64
CA THR A 20 8.41 -25.25 43.02
C THR A 20 7.42 -26.26 43.58
N ASP A 21 7.91 -27.40 44.08
CA ASP A 21 7.19 -28.17 45.08
C ASP A 21 8.12 -28.38 46.27
N SER A 22 7.56 -28.12 47.44
CA SER A 22 8.23 -28.04 48.72
C SER A 22 7.89 -29.27 49.54
N SER A 23 8.83 -29.67 50.40
CA SER A 23 8.69 -30.62 51.50
C SER A 23 8.95 -32.09 51.17
N GLU A 24 10.21 -32.48 51.42
CA GLU A 24 10.46 -33.46 52.48
C GLU A 24 11.82 -33.14 53.13
N ALA A 25 11.76 -32.76 54.40
CA ALA A 25 12.93 -32.57 55.26
C ALA A 25 13.55 -33.94 55.52
N LYS A 26 14.82 -34.09 55.15
CA LYS A 26 15.73 -35.05 55.75
C LYS A 26 16.99 -34.30 56.12
N GLU A 27 17.10 -33.99 57.40
CA GLU A 27 18.37 -33.75 58.06
C GLU A 27 19.25 -34.98 57.81
N GLN A 28 20.22 -34.83 56.94
CA GLN A 28 21.42 -35.63 56.91
C GLN A 28 22.59 -34.66 56.98
N GLU A 29 23.01 -34.37 58.21
CA GLU A 29 24.44 -34.20 58.48
C GLU A 29 25.16 -35.43 57.94
N ALA A 30 25.74 -35.28 56.77
CA ALA A 30 26.97 -35.93 56.41
C ALA A 30 27.72 -34.85 55.65
N GLY A 31 28.87 -34.46 56.18
CA GLY A 31 29.79 -33.61 55.43
C GLY A 31 30.17 -34.35 54.16
N GLU A 32 29.42 -34.11 53.09
CA GLU A 32 30.04 -33.94 51.79
C GLU A 32 30.89 -32.68 51.94
N SER A 33 32.11 -32.90 52.44
CA SER A 33 33.24 -32.22 51.86
C SER A 33 33.21 -32.58 50.37
N ASP A 34 32.34 -31.90 49.62
CA ASP A 34 32.59 -31.53 48.24
C ASP A 34 33.92 -30.81 48.33
N ASN A 35 34.99 -31.61 48.26
CA ASN A 35 36.35 -31.16 48.27
C ASN A 35 36.37 -30.11 47.17
N LEU A 36 36.42 -28.83 47.54
CA LEU A 36 36.63 -27.76 46.58
C LEU A 36 37.95 -28.16 45.92
N PRO A 37 37.92 -28.69 44.68
CA PRO A 37 39.04 -29.50 44.18
C PRO A 37 40.32 -28.66 44.09
N ASN A 38 40.15 -27.33 44.03
CA ASN A 38 41.19 -26.31 44.00
C ASN A 38 41.79 -25.98 45.39
N LEU A 39 41.14 -26.31 46.52
CA LEU A 39 41.71 -26.14 47.86
C LEU A 39 42.66 -27.29 48.22
N CYS A 40 42.37 -28.50 47.73
CA CYS A 40 43.21 -29.69 47.97
C CYS A 40 44.58 -29.62 47.27
N THR A 41 44.75 -28.70 46.32
CA THR A 41 46.00 -28.47 45.61
C THR A 41 46.93 -27.48 46.32
N LEU A 42 46.46 -26.81 47.38
CA LEU A 42 47.24 -25.84 48.16
C LEU A 42 47.96 -26.51 49.34
N SER A 43 49.14 -26.00 49.67
CA SER A 43 49.89 -26.37 50.87
C SER A 43 49.29 -25.76 52.15
N LEU A 44 49.67 -26.29 53.32
CA LEU A 44 49.12 -25.85 54.62
C LEU A 44 49.50 -24.41 54.99
N ASP A 45 50.60 -23.88 54.45
CA ASP A 45 50.99 -22.48 54.65
C ASP A 45 50.20 -21.55 53.71
N GLU A 46 49.96 -21.96 52.45
CA GLU A 46 49.08 -21.25 51.51
C GLU A 46 47.63 -21.22 52.01
N LEU A 47 47.14 -22.30 52.63
CA LEU A 47 45.79 -22.35 53.19
C LEU A 47 45.62 -21.44 54.42
N LYS A 48 46.68 -21.27 55.24
CA LYS A 48 46.69 -20.29 56.34
C LYS A 48 46.80 -18.86 55.83
N GLN A 49 47.46 -18.65 54.70
CA GLN A 49 47.54 -17.36 54.04
C GLN A 49 46.18 -16.99 53.45
N LEU A 50 45.49 -17.96 52.84
CA LEU A 50 44.11 -17.84 52.35
C LEU A 50 43.09 -17.42 53.42
N ASP A 51 43.26 -17.89 54.65
CA ASP A 51 42.40 -17.52 55.79
C ASP A 51 42.72 -16.13 56.38
N ARG A 52 43.96 -15.64 56.22
CA ARG A 52 44.45 -14.42 56.87
C ARG A 52 44.54 -13.21 55.96
N ASP A 53 44.66 -13.44 54.66
CA ASP A 53 44.87 -12.41 53.65
C ASP A 53 43.67 -12.39 52.67
N PRO A 54 42.79 -11.39 52.79
CA PRO A 54 41.60 -11.30 51.93
C PRO A 54 41.93 -11.00 50.47
N GLU A 55 43.07 -10.36 50.16
CA GLU A 55 43.49 -10.12 48.77
C GLU A 55 43.91 -11.45 48.13
N PHE A 56 44.70 -12.27 48.85
CA PHE A 56 45.07 -13.60 48.40
C PHE A 56 43.86 -14.55 48.24
N PHE A 57 42.82 -14.37 49.07
CA PHE A 57 41.57 -15.11 48.91
C PHE A 57 40.80 -14.70 47.65
N GLU A 58 40.68 -13.40 47.37
CA GLU A 58 40.02 -12.92 46.16
C GLU A 58 40.75 -13.40 44.90
N ASP A 59 42.08 -13.29 44.88
CA ASP A 59 42.92 -13.79 43.78
C ASP A 59 42.70 -15.29 43.54
N PHE A 60 42.61 -16.09 44.62
CA PHE A 60 42.33 -17.52 44.51
C PHE A 60 40.95 -17.82 43.94
N ILE A 61 39.92 -17.03 44.29
CA ILE A 61 38.56 -17.18 43.76
C ILE A 61 38.51 -16.76 42.28
N GLU A 62 39.19 -15.68 41.89
CA GLU A 62 39.31 -15.26 40.49
C GLU A 62 40.06 -16.29 39.63
N GLU A 63 41.01 -17.03 40.22
CA GLU A 63 41.76 -18.09 39.55
C GLU A 63 40.97 -19.41 39.44
N MET A 64 39.83 -19.55 40.13
CA MET A 64 38.99 -20.74 40.01
C MET A 64 38.45 -20.87 38.58
N SER A 65 38.66 -22.04 37.99
CA SER A 65 38.20 -22.38 36.63
C SER A 65 36.70 -22.12 36.39
N VAL A 66 35.87 -22.31 37.42
CA VAL A 66 34.42 -22.01 37.36
C VAL A 66 34.15 -20.51 37.23
N VAL A 67 34.89 -19.67 37.96
CA VAL A 67 34.74 -18.20 37.92
C VAL A 67 35.26 -17.66 36.60
N GLN A 68 36.41 -18.15 36.12
CA GLN A 68 36.95 -17.80 34.80
C GLN A 68 35.97 -18.16 33.68
N TYR A 69 35.43 -19.38 33.70
CA TYR A 69 34.43 -19.81 32.72
C TYR A 69 33.17 -18.94 32.72
N LEU A 70 32.66 -18.59 33.90
CA LEU A 70 31.48 -17.72 34.01
C LEU A 70 31.76 -16.30 33.51
N ASN A 71 32.95 -15.76 33.75
CA ASN A 71 33.37 -14.46 33.24
C ASN A 71 33.53 -14.49 31.71
N GLU A 72 34.14 -15.53 31.14
CA GLU A 72 34.24 -15.71 29.69
C GLU A 72 32.86 -15.82 29.02
N GLU A 73 31.93 -16.54 29.64
CA GLU A 73 30.55 -16.65 29.15
C GLU A 73 29.80 -15.31 29.25
N LEU A 74 30.02 -14.55 30.32
CA LEU A 74 29.46 -13.22 30.51
C LEU A 74 29.96 -12.26 29.42
N ASP A 75 31.28 -12.22 29.19
CA ASP A 75 31.89 -11.38 28.16
C ASP A 75 31.38 -11.77 26.77
N SER A 76 31.29 -13.08 26.47
CA SER A 76 30.70 -13.55 25.22
C SER A 76 29.24 -13.11 25.05
N MET A 77 28.45 -13.16 26.12
CA MET A 77 27.06 -12.72 26.09
C MET A 77 26.95 -11.20 25.89
N MET A 78 27.84 -10.42 26.52
CA MET A 78 27.91 -8.97 26.32
C MET A 78 28.23 -8.61 24.87
N ASP A 79 29.21 -9.29 24.27
CA ASP A 79 29.56 -9.11 22.85
C ASP A 79 28.37 -9.44 21.94
N GLN A 80 27.66 -10.55 22.21
CA GLN A 80 26.47 -10.93 21.45
C GLN A 80 25.36 -9.88 21.57
N VAL A 81 25.11 -9.35 22.77
CA VAL A 81 24.12 -8.29 22.98
C VAL A 81 24.51 -7.02 22.22
N GLU A 82 25.78 -6.64 22.21
CA GLU A 82 26.25 -5.47 21.46
C GLU A 82 26.04 -5.66 19.96
N ILE A 83 26.44 -6.81 19.40
CA ILE A 83 26.27 -7.15 17.99
C ILE A 83 24.78 -7.08 17.60
N ILE A 84 23.90 -7.72 18.37
CA ILE A 84 22.46 -7.73 18.12
C ILE A 84 21.88 -6.32 18.20
N SER A 85 22.31 -5.53 19.18
CA SER A 85 21.85 -4.15 19.35
C SER A 85 22.22 -3.28 18.16
N ARG A 86 23.47 -3.40 17.68
CA ARG A 86 23.96 -2.68 16.50
C ARG A 86 23.24 -3.12 15.22
N GLU A 87 23.00 -4.41 15.05
CA GLU A 87 22.19 -4.90 13.92
C GLU A 87 20.75 -4.37 13.97
N ASN A 88 20.14 -4.35 15.15
CA ASN A 88 18.78 -3.85 15.32
C ASN A 88 18.68 -2.37 15.01
N GLU A 89 19.66 -1.57 15.40
CA GLU A 89 19.74 -0.15 15.05
C GLU A 89 19.81 0.04 13.52
N CYS A 90 20.71 -0.69 12.85
CA CYS A 90 20.82 -0.67 11.38
C CYS A 90 19.51 -1.08 10.68
N LYS A 91 18.85 -2.14 11.16
CA LYS A 91 17.55 -2.58 10.65
C LYS A 91 16.47 -1.51 10.86
N GLY A 92 16.49 -0.83 12.00
CA GLY A 92 15.59 0.28 12.32
C GLY A 92 15.69 1.42 11.31
N ILE A 93 16.93 1.86 11.00
CA ILE A 93 17.18 2.89 9.98
C ILE A 93 16.64 2.46 8.61
N HIS A 94 16.94 1.22 8.20
CA HIS A 94 16.47 0.68 6.93
C HIS A 94 14.94 0.62 6.84
N LEU A 95 14.26 0.23 7.92
CA LEU A 95 12.80 0.19 7.97
C LEU A 95 12.17 1.58 7.84
N VAL A 96 12.75 2.60 8.49
CA VAL A 96 12.28 3.98 8.37
C VAL A 96 12.40 4.46 6.92
N GLU A 97 13.53 4.20 6.27
CA GLU A 97 13.72 4.58 4.86
C GLU A 97 12.78 3.82 3.92
N LEU A 98 12.59 2.52 4.14
CA LEU A 98 11.67 1.72 3.34
C LEU A 98 10.23 2.20 3.51
N LYS A 99 9.81 2.51 4.73
CA LYS A 99 8.49 3.08 5.02
C LYS A 99 8.29 4.43 4.31
N ARG A 100 9.31 5.29 4.32
CA ARG A 100 9.27 6.57 3.60
C ARG A 100 9.08 6.35 2.10
N ARG A 101 9.91 5.50 1.48
CA ARG A 101 9.81 5.19 0.04
C ARG A 101 8.44 4.61 -0.32
N LEU A 102 7.94 3.66 0.47
CA LEU A 102 6.62 3.09 0.25
C LEU A 102 5.51 4.15 0.33
N SER A 103 5.61 5.08 1.28
CA SER A 103 4.66 6.19 1.41
C SER A 103 4.71 7.15 0.21
N ASP A 104 5.92 7.44 -0.28
CA ASP A 104 6.13 8.26 -1.47
C ASP A 104 5.54 7.58 -2.72
N ASP A 105 5.83 6.30 -2.92
CA ASP A 105 5.32 5.48 -4.02
C ASP A 105 3.79 5.34 -3.98
N PHE A 106 3.22 5.11 -2.79
CA PHE A 106 1.78 5.05 -2.60
C PHE A 106 1.11 6.38 -2.99
N THR A 107 1.70 7.51 -2.58
CA THR A 107 1.19 8.84 -2.90
C THR A 107 1.28 9.11 -4.41
N ALA A 108 2.40 8.74 -5.04
CA ALA A 108 2.57 8.85 -6.48
C ALA A 108 1.56 8.00 -7.25
N LEU A 109 1.36 6.75 -6.84
CA LEU A 109 0.39 5.84 -7.44
C LEU A 109 -1.04 6.37 -7.32
N LYS A 110 -1.42 6.88 -6.15
CA LYS A 110 -2.74 7.49 -5.92
C LYS A 110 -2.97 8.69 -6.86
N ASN A 111 -2.01 9.61 -6.92
CA ASN A 111 -2.08 10.77 -7.81
C ASN A 111 -2.17 10.37 -9.29
N LEU A 112 -1.42 9.35 -9.70
CA LEU A 112 -1.46 8.84 -11.06
C LEU A 112 -2.81 8.16 -11.37
N GLY A 113 -3.37 7.40 -10.43
CA GLY A 113 -4.70 6.81 -10.52
C GLY A 113 -5.78 7.87 -10.72
N GLU A 114 -5.80 8.91 -9.88
CA GLU A 114 -6.74 10.03 -10.02
C GLU A 114 -6.60 10.76 -11.36
N LYS A 115 -5.37 10.93 -11.85
CA LYS A 115 -5.10 11.52 -13.17
C LYS A 115 -5.63 10.62 -14.29
N CYS A 116 -5.43 9.32 -14.18
CA CYS A 116 -5.93 8.33 -15.12
C CYS A 116 -7.46 8.39 -15.19
N ASP A 117 -8.15 8.31 -14.05
CA ASP A 117 -9.61 8.36 -13.97
C ASP A 117 -10.17 9.65 -14.57
N ARG A 118 -9.53 10.80 -14.28
CA ARG A 118 -9.93 12.08 -14.86
C ARG A 118 -9.76 12.11 -16.38
N LEU A 119 -8.66 11.57 -16.90
CA LEU A 119 -8.43 11.50 -18.33
C LEU A 119 -9.41 10.53 -18.99
N ASN A 120 -9.69 9.40 -18.34
CA ASN A 120 -10.62 8.41 -18.84
C ASN A 120 -12.05 8.96 -18.90
N LYS A 121 -12.49 9.69 -17.87
CA LYS A 121 -13.77 10.42 -17.89
C LYS A 121 -13.87 11.41 -19.05
N LYS A 122 -12.79 12.17 -19.31
CA LYS A 122 -12.74 13.10 -20.46
C LYS A 122 -12.78 12.35 -21.79
N TYR A 123 -12.08 11.23 -21.88
CA TYR A 123 -12.07 10.38 -23.05
C TYR A 123 -13.47 9.83 -23.32
N PHE A 124 -14.14 9.23 -22.34
CA PHE A 124 -15.49 8.70 -22.50
C PHE A 124 -16.49 9.77 -22.93
N LYS A 125 -16.44 10.96 -22.31
CA LYS A 125 -17.30 12.08 -22.73
C LYS A 125 -17.10 12.43 -24.21
N LYS A 126 -15.85 12.53 -24.65
CA LYS A 126 -15.55 12.81 -26.07
C LYS A 126 -15.94 11.63 -26.97
N SER A 127 -15.69 10.40 -26.53
CA SER A 127 -16.03 9.21 -27.30
C SER A 127 -17.53 9.11 -27.54
N ASP A 128 -18.33 9.49 -26.55
CA ASP A 128 -19.80 9.54 -26.66
C ASP A 128 -20.26 10.69 -27.57
N GLU A 129 -19.71 11.90 -27.36
CA GLU A 129 -19.99 13.09 -28.19
C GLU A 129 -19.64 12.88 -29.67
N TYR A 130 -18.57 12.14 -29.96
CA TYR A 130 -18.13 11.83 -31.32
C TYR A 130 -18.50 10.42 -31.76
N ALA A 131 -19.37 9.73 -31.02
CA ALA A 131 -19.88 8.43 -31.45
C ALA A 131 -20.61 8.62 -32.80
N PRO A 132 -20.30 7.82 -33.84
CA PRO A 132 -20.92 7.99 -35.16
C PRO A 132 -22.46 7.93 -35.12
N GLN A 133 -23.00 7.11 -34.22
CA GLN A 133 -24.43 7.03 -33.96
C GLN A 133 -24.99 8.32 -33.37
N HIS A 134 -24.32 8.91 -32.37
CA HIS A 134 -24.71 10.19 -31.79
C HIS A 134 -24.68 11.32 -32.83
N ILE A 135 -23.65 11.36 -33.68
CA ILE A 135 -23.56 12.32 -34.79
C ILE A 135 -24.73 12.15 -35.77
N ARG A 136 -25.12 10.91 -36.10
CA ARG A 136 -26.28 10.63 -36.95
C ARG A 136 -27.57 11.14 -36.33
N GLU A 137 -27.79 10.91 -35.04
CA GLU A 137 -28.95 11.40 -34.30
C GLU A 137 -29.03 12.94 -34.30
N LEU A 138 -27.90 13.63 -34.02
CA LEU A 138 -27.83 15.09 -34.11
C LEU A 138 -28.15 15.60 -35.52
N LEU A 139 -27.69 14.90 -36.55
CA LEU A 139 -27.97 15.24 -37.94
C LEU A 139 -29.45 15.03 -38.30
N GLN A 140 -30.07 13.97 -37.79
CA GLN A 140 -31.49 13.70 -37.93
C GLN A 140 -32.35 14.81 -37.29
N ILE A 141 -31.99 15.23 -36.07
CA ILE A 141 -32.66 16.36 -35.38
C ILE A 141 -32.48 17.64 -36.20
N ALA A 142 -31.27 17.94 -36.66
CA ALA A 142 -30.98 19.14 -37.44
C ALA A 142 -31.66 19.15 -38.82
N ALA A 143 -31.92 17.98 -39.42
CA ALA A 143 -32.71 17.84 -40.64
C ALA A 143 -34.20 18.12 -40.35
N SER A 144 -34.74 17.50 -39.29
CA SER A 144 -36.13 17.71 -38.86
C SER A 144 -36.42 19.18 -38.52
N ASN A 145 -35.49 19.87 -37.86
CA ASN A 145 -35.63 21.29 -37.56
C ASN A 145 -35.62 22.16 -38.83
N ALA A 146 -34.77 21.83 -39.81
CA ALA A 146 -34.74 22.54 -41.09
C ALA A 146 -36.01 22.30 -41.92
N ASP A 147 -36.59 21.10 -41.87
CA ASP A 147 -37.91 20.83 -42.47
C ASP A 147 -39.00 21.66 -41.78
N GLY A 148 -39.00 21.75 -40.45
CA GLY A 148 -39.92 22.63 -39.72
C GLY A 148 -39.76 24.12 -40.08
N ASP A 149 -38.53 24.58 -40.31
CA ASP A 149 -38.27 25.94 -40.79
C ASP A 149 -38.80 26.15 -42.22
N CYS A 150 -38.71 25.14 -43.09
CA CYS A 150 -39.32 25.19 -44.43
C CYS A 150 -40.84 25.38 -44.32
N ASP A 151 -41.50 24.58 -43.48
CA ASP A 151 -42.95 24.66 -43.26
C ASP A 151 -43.34 26.04 -42.72
N ARG A 152 -42.56 26.57 -41.76
CA ARG A 152 -42.75 27.92 -41.24
C ARG A 152 -42.63 28.99 -42.33
N HIS A 153 -41.66 28.89 -43.24
CA HIS A 153 -41.53 29.83 -44.36
C HIS A 153 -42.75 29.77 -45.29
N VAL A 154 -43.28 28.58 -45.55
CA VAL A 154 -44.52 28.40 -46.35
C VAL A 154 -45.71 29.03 -45.64
N GLU A 155 -45.88 28.80 -44.34
CA GLU A 155 -46.97 29.39 -43.55
C GLU A 155 -46.91 30.93 -43.53
N HIS A 156 -45.73 31.53 -43.37
CA HIS A 156 -45.59 32.99 -43.39
C HIS A 156 -45.97 33.58 -44.75
N PHE A 157 -45.59 32.91 -45.84
CA PHE A 157 -45.97 33.33 -47.18
C PHE A 157 -47.49 33.22 -47.42
N LEU A 158 -48.11 32.10 -47.05
CA LEU A 158 -49.56 31.90 -47.20
C LEU A 158 -50.39 32.90 -46.37
N ASN A 159 -49.87 33.30 -45.21
CA ASN A 159 -50.48 34.32 -44.35
C ASN A 159 -50.17 35.77 -44.79
N GLY A 160 -49.50 35.97 -45.93
CA GLY A 160 -49.17 37.29 -46.46
C GLY A 160 -48.14 38.07 -45.64
N LYS A 161 -47.38 37.41 -44.76
CA LYS A 161 -46.35 38.04 -43.91
C LYS A 161 -45.02 38.28 -44.63
N THR A 162 -44.83 37.64 -45.79
CA THR A 162 -43.60 37.70 -46.60
C THR A 162 -43.97 37.86 -48.07
N ASP A 163 -43.22 38.68 -48.81
CA ASP A 163 -43.38 38.80 -50.26
C ASP A 163 -42.80 37.59 -51.01
N VAL A 164 -43.17 37.45 -52.29
CA VAL A 164 -42.77 36.32 -53.14
C VAL A 164 -41.26 36.16 -53.25
N GLN A 165 -40.50 37.25 -53.42
CA GLN A 165 -39.05 37.16 -53.62
C GLN A 165 -38.34 36.73 -52.34
N THR A 166 -38.75 37.29 -51.20
CA THR A 166 -38.19 36.91 -49.90
C THR A 166 -38.55 35.46 -49.52
N PHE A 167 -39.78 35.02 -49.80
CA PHE A 167 -40.18 33.62 -49.63
C PHE A 167 -39.31 32.69 -50.47
N LEU A 168 -39.17 32.95 -51.78
CA LEU A 168 -38.40 32.08 -52.67
C LEU A 168 -36.95 31.94 -52.20
N ASN A 169 -36.30 33.03 -51.80
CA ASN A 169 -34.92 32.98 -51.32
C ASN A 169 -34.79 32.19 -50.01
N THR A 170 -35.61 32.52 -49.01
CA THR A 170 -35.53 31.87 -47.68
C THR A 170 -35.94 30.41 -47.71
N TYR A 171 -37.01 30.06 -48.43
CA TYR A 171 -37.46 28.69 -48.61
C TYR A 171 -36.45 27.85 -49.38
N GLN A 172 -35.91 28.34 -50.51
CA GLN A 172 -34.92 27.57 -51.27
C GLN A 172 -33.66 27.29 -50.45
N TRP A 173 -33.20 28.27 -49.68
CA TRP A 173 -32.05 28.10 -48.80
C TRP A 173 -32.33 27.07 -47.70
N SER A 174 -33.45 27.20 -46.98
CA SER A 174 -33.83 26.26 -45.92
C SER A 174 -34.06 24.85 -46.48
N LYS A 175 -34.73 24.74 -47.65
CA LYS A 175 -34.99 23.47 -48.32
C LYS A 175 -33.72 22.79 -48.77
N LYS A 176 -32.74 23.55 -49.29
CA LYS A 176 -31.41 23.03 -49.64
C LYS A 176 -30.70 22.45 -48.41
N ILE A 177 -30.76 23.13 -47.27
CA ILE A 177 -30.11 22.65 -46.03
C ILE A 177 -30.80 21.39 -45.52
N SER A 178 -32.13 21.35 -45.49
CA SER A 178 -32.88 20.15 -45.10
C SER A 178 -32.50 18.96 -45.97
N THR A 179 -32.57 19.09 -47.31
CA THR A 179 -32.29 17.99 -48.22
C THR A 179 -30.85 17.52 -48.13
N GLU A 180 -29.88 18.43 -47.99
CA GLU A 180 -28.47 18.09 -47.79
C GLU A 180 -28.26 17.31 -46.48
N ARG A 181 -28.86 17.76 -45.37
CA ARG A 181 -28.74 17.08 -44.07
C ARG A 181 -29.37 15.70 -44.10
N LYS A 182 -30.57 15.57 -44.69
CA LYS A 182 -31.26 14.29 -44.84
C LYS A 182 -30.46 13.29 -45.66
N ALA A 183 -29.92 13.72 -46.81
CA ALA A 183 -29.07 12.86 -47.64
C ALA A 183 -27.79 12.40 -46.90
N LYS A 184 -27.18 13.28 -46.10
CA LYS A 184 -26.01 12.93 -45.28
C LYS A 184 -26.37 11.96 -44.15
N GLU A 185 -27.52 12.15 -43.51
CA GLU A 185 -28.03 11.28 -42.44
C GLU A 185 -28.31 9.86 -42.96
N GLU A 186 -29.04 9.74 -44.06
CA GLU A 186 -29.36 8.44 -44.68
C GLU A 186 -28.08 7.71 -45.13
N ARG A 187 -27.13 8.45 -45.72
CA ARG A 187 -25.84 7.89 -46.12
C ARG A 187 -25.05 7.38 -44.91
N LEU A 188 -24.98 8.17 -43.84
CA LEU A 188 -24.29 7.77 -42.62
C LEU A 188 -24.96 6.55 -41.97
N GLY A 189 -26.29 6.53 -41.87
CA GLY A 189 -27.04 5.38 -41.38
C GLY A 189 -26.75 4.10 -42.15
N THR A 190 -26.74 4.19 -43.49
CA THR A 190 -26.40 3.05 -44.36
C THR A 190 -24.98 2.54 -44.10
N GLN A 191 -24.01 3.43 -43.94
CA GLN A 191 -22.61 3.08 -43.64
C GLN A 191 -22.48 2.41 -42.27
N LEU A 192 -23.17 2.92 -41.25
CA LEU A 192 -23.14 2.35 -39.90
C LEU A 192 -23.76 0.95 -39.86
N SER A 193 -24.94 0.76 -40.46
CA SER A 193 -25.55 -0.57 -40.53
C SER A 193 -24.75 -1.56 -41.38
N ALA A 194 -24.00 -1.09 -42.38
CA ALA A 194 -23.06 -1.94 -43.11
C ALA A 194 -21.86 -2.35 -42.23
N LEU A 195 -21.33 -1.42 -41.44
CA LEU A 195 -20.22 -1.67 -40.52
C LEU A 195 -20.60 -2.65 -39.40
N GLU A 196 -21.79 -2.50 -38.81
CA GLU A 196 -22.33 -3.41 -37.79
C GLU A 196 -22.46 -4.83 -38.33
N ARG A 197 -22.97 -4.98 -39.56
CA ARG A 197 -23.08 -6.29 -40.22
C ARG A 197 -21.72 -6.91 -40.57
N ALA A 198 -20.69 -6.10 -40.81
CA ALA A 198 -19.34 -6.57 -41.13
C ALA A 198 -18.49 -6.84 -39.88
N SER A 199 -18.93 -6.40 -38.69
CA SER A 199 -18.25 -6.65 -37.42
C SER A 199 -18.73 -7.93 -36.72
N ILE A 200 -19.71 -8.63 -37.30
CA ILE A 200 -20.19 -9.97 -36.93
C ILE A 200 -19.52 -10.99 -37.86
#